data_AF-A0AB39KUG6-F1
#
_entry.id   AF-A0AB39KUG6-F1
#
_cell.length_a   1.000
_cell.length_b   1.000
_cell.length_c   1.000
_cell.angle_alpha   90.00
_cell.angle_beta   90.00
_cell.angle_gamma   90.00
#
_symmetry.space_group_name_H-M   'P 1'
#
loop_
_entity.id
_entity.type
_entity.pdbx_description
1 polymer ?
#
loop_
_entity_poly.entity_id
_entity_poly.type
_entity_poly.pdbx_seq_one_letter_code
_entity_poly.pdbx_strand_id
1 'polypeptide(L)'
;MSAPMTATPFDDIRALISSFEPPRSDLAEGLEAGLGRFSDTAAWIAAWTGRARPTVNRPVVALYAAAYAASETAAVRARLEACSAGGAVINRIAQGNGAGLEAFDLAIDRPGGDGITKPAMSEKECAATMAFGMEALAKQPDLLILGALSGAAGAAAAGRLLTALEEGTPPLDALRDKGGRDMAAIAGAILAARSQQTPVLLDGACALAAAAALHDLHPGIIAHCRLAERPHGEAAARAAERLRLTPLLTIGLDDGEAGAAGVAAVDFIRAACLSVVR
;
A
#
# COMPACT_ATOMS: atom_id res chain seq x y z
N MET A 1 -42.67 8.28 -8.07
CA MET A 1 -41.88 7.68 -6.96
C MET A 1 -40.71 6.96 -7.61
N SER A 2 -39.57 7.64 -7.75
CA SER A 2 -38.36 6.99 -8.29
C SER A 2 -37.90 5.92 -7.32
N ALA A 3 -37.56 4.73 -7.84
CA ALA A 3 -36.99 3.65 -7.07
C ALA A 3 -35.73 4.15 -6.31
N PRO A 4 -35.46 3.68 -5.09
CA PRO A 4 -34.20 3.98 -4.43
C PRO A 4 -33.07 3.39 -5.30
N MET A 5 -32.11 4.24 -5.70
CA MET A 5 -30.88 3.74 -6.31
C MET A 5 -30.25 2.77 -5.32
N THR A 6 -30.14 1.49 -5.68
CA THR A 6 -29.43 0.51 -4.87
C THR A 6 -27.97 0.92 -4.84
N ALA A 7 -27.51 1.48 -3.73
CA ALA A 7 -26.12 1.85 -3.52
C ALA A 7 -25.23 0.63 -3.78
N THR A 8 -24.27 0.76 -4.70
CA THR A 8 -23.28 -0.28 -4.95
C THR A 8 -22.16 -0.18 -3.91
N PRO A 9 -21.44 -1.27 -3.58
CA PRO A 9 -20.27 -1.20 -2.70
C PRO A 9 -19.21 -0.17 -3.15
N PHE A 10 -19.11 0.06 -4.46
CA PHE A 10 -18.21 1.08 -5.01
C PHE A 10 -18.70 2.51 -4.79
N ASP A 11 -20.01 2.74 -4.64
CA ASP A 11 -20.56 4.06 -4.28
C ASP A 11 -20.20 4.46 -2.86
N ASP A 12 -20.15 3.50 -1.92
CA ASP A 12 -19.71 3.74 -0.54
C ASP A 12 -18.24 4.17 -0.49
N ILE A 13 -17.38 3.55 -1.31
CA ILE A 13 -15.97 3.96 -1.45
C ILE A 13 -15.86 5.38 -2.00
N ARG A 14 -16.68 5.73 -3.00
CA ARG A 14 -16.71 7.10 -3.56
C ARG A 14 -17.20 8.12 -2.53
N ALA A 15 -18.20 7.76 -1.73
CA ALA A 15 -18.70 8.62 -0.65
C ALA A 15 -17.62 8.86 0.42
N LEU A 16 -16.87 7.83 0.80
CA LEU A 16 -15.76 7.93 1.76
C LEU A 16 -14.72 8.97 1.32
N ILE A 17 -14.37 9.03 0.03
CA ILE A 17 -13.39 9.99 -0.50
C ILE A 17 -13.75 11.44 -0.21
N SER A 18 -15.05 11.76 -0.25
CA SER A 18 -15.54 13.13 0.00
C SER A 18 -15.40 13.56 1.46
N SER A 19 -15.12 12.62 2.37
CA SER A 19 -14.92 12.90 3.80
C SER A 19 -13.46 13.15 4.20
N PHE A 20 -12.51 12.97 3.27
CA PHE A 20 -11.09 13.04 3.61
C PHE A 20 -10.60 14.46 3.91
N GLU A 21 -10.09 14.65 5.13
CA GLU A 21 -9.48 15.90 5.56
C GLU A 21 -8.10 16.10 4.92
N PRO A 22 -7.70 17.35 4.56
CA PRO A 22 -6.37 17.65 4.05
C PRO A 22 -5.27 17.40 5.12
N PRO A 23 -3.99 17.26 4.71
CA PRO A 23 -2.88 17.19 5.64
C PRO A 23 -2.73 18.49 6.45
N ARG A 24 -2.20 18.38 7.67
CA ARG A 24 -1.95 19.55 8.54
C ARG A 24 -0.69 20.30 8.08
N SER A 25 -0.89 21.33 7.26
CA SER A 25 0.20 22.09 6.63
C SER A 25 0.91 23.10 7.55
N ASP A 26 0.27 23.47 8.66
CA ASP A 26 0.77 24.39 9.68
C ASP A 26 1.95 23.81 10.48
N LEU A 27 2.07 22.50 10.56
CA LEU A 27 3.08 21.82 11.37
C LEU A 27 4.50 21.83 10.77
N ALA A 28 4.67 22.41 9.57
CA ALA A 28 5.98 22.51 8.91
C ALA A 28 6.85 23.68 9.41
N GLU A 29 6.31 24.62 10.19
CA GLU A 29 6.99 25.85 10.61
C GLU A 29 8.18 25.63 11.57
N GLY A 30 8.25 24.47 12.24
CA GLY A 30 9.31 24.13 13.20
C GLY A 30 10.50 23.36 12.62
N LEU A 31 10.51 23.09 11.32
CA LEU A 31 11.52 22.24 10.67
C LEU A 31 12.78 23.03 10.34
N GLU A 32 13.95 22.42 10.56
CA GLU A 32 15.21 22.98 10.05
C GLU A 32 15.18 23.02 8.52
N ALA A 33 15.35 24.23 7.98
CA ALA A 33 15.41 24.44 6.55
C ALA A 33 16.77 23.99 5.99
N GLY A 34 16.78 23.49 4.75
CA GLY A 34 18.03 23.19 4.03
C GLY A 34 18.60 21.78 4.20
N LEU A 35 17.90 20.85 4.86
CA LEU A 35 18.31 19.43 4.93
C LEU A 35 17.75 18.57 3.79
N GLY A 36 17.14 19.23 2.79
CA GLY A 36 16.55 18.57 1.61
C GLY A 36 15.52 17.51 2.02
N ARG A 37 15.75 16.27 1.58
CA ARG A 37 14.81 15.15 1.76
C ARG A 37 14.50 14.82 3.22
N PHE A 38 15.38 15.16 4.16
CA PHE A 38 15.11 15.01 5.60
C PHE A 38 13.98 15.95 6.03
N SER A 39 14.07 17.23 5.68
CA SER A 39 13.03 18.23 5.97
C SER A 39 11.69 17.83 5.34
N ASP A 40 11.70 17.39 4.07
CA ASP A 40 10.48 16.97 3.37
C ASP A 40 9.82 15.74 4.03
N THR A 41 10.63 14.78 4.48
CA THR A 41 10.14 13.55 5.11
C THR A 41 9.60 13.84 6.51
N ALA A 42 10.29 14.68 7.30
CA ALA A 42 9.82 15.11 8.60
C ALA A 42 8.50 15.89 8.49
N ALA A 43 8.39 16.82 7.52
CA ALA A 43 7.17 17.55 7.22
C ALA A 43 6.02 16.60 6.88
N TRP A 44 6.28 15.60 6.04
CA TRP A 44 5.29 14.60 5.67
C TRP A 44 4.77 13.83 6.89
N ILE A 45 5.66 13.31 7.76
CA ILE A 45 5.21 12.62 8.99
C ILE A 45 4.44 13.58 9.90
N ALA A 46 4.93 14.81 10.12
CA ALA A 46 4.28 15.79 10.98
C ALA A 46 2.85 16.11 10.50
N ALA A 47 2.69 16.34 9.19
CA ALA A 47 1.42 16.73 8.59
C ALA A 47 0.33 15.65 8.67
N TRP A 48 0.73 14.38 8.62
CA TRP A 48 -0.22 13.24 8.68
C TRP A 48 -0.44 12.74 10.11
N THR A 49 0.61 12.66 10.94
CA THR A 49 0.45 12.27 12.35
C THR A 49 -0.12 13.38 13.23
N GLY A 50 -0.14 14.62 12.74
CA GLY A 50 -0.60 15.79 13.48
C GLY A 50 0.31 16.19 14.64
N ARG A 51 1.58 15.78 14.60
CA ARG A 51 2.58 16.03 15.65
C ARG A 51 3.61 17.05 15.15
N ALA A 52 3.72 18.18 15.83
CA ALA A 52 4.76 19.18 15.54
C ALA A 52 6.18 18.62 15.67
N ARG A 53 6.39 17.68 16.61
CA ARG A 53 7.60 16.86 16.73
C ARG A 53 7.29 15.43 16.30
N PRO A 54 7.37 15.10 14.99
CA PRO A 54 7.03 13.78 14.48
C PRO A 54 7.95 12.71 15.08
N THR A 55 7.40 11.52 15.29
CA THR A 55 8.14 10.32 15.72
C THR A 55 7.47 9.10 15.11
N VAL A 56 8.26 8.06 14.83
CA VAL A 56 7.77 6.76 14.35
C VAL A 56 8.14 5.70 15.38
N ASN A 57 7.16 5.33 16.21
CA ASN A 57 7.32 4.43 17.34
C ASN A 57 6.70 3.06 17.09
N ARG A 58 5.66 2.99 16.25
CA ARG A 58 4.94 1.76 15.91
C ARG A 58 4.75 1.63 14.39
N PRO A 59 5.86 1.44 13.64
CA PRO A 59 5.75 1.05 12.25
C PRO A 59 5.19 -0.37 12.15
N VAL A 60 4.27 -0.61 11.23
CA VAL A 60 3.72 -1.95 10.95
C VAL A 60 3.85 -2.25 9.47
N VAL A 61 4.36 -3.44 9.16
CA VAL A 61 4.39 -4.03 7.82
C VAL A 61 3.20 -4.95 7.68
N ALA A 62 2.33 -4.67 6.72
CA ALA A 62 1.20 -5.52 6.35
C ALA A 62 1.47 -6.15 4.98
N LEU A 63 1.61 -7.47 4.97
CA LEU A 63 1.89 -8.27 3.80
C LEU A 63 0.67 -9.10 3.41
N TYR A 64 0.20 -8.93 2.18
CA TYR A 64 -0.98 -9.62 1.67
C TYR A 64 -0.60 -10.80 0.77
N ALA A 65 -0.94 -12.02 1.18
CA ALA A 65 -0.65 -13.24 0.44
C ALA A 65 -1.84 -13.65 -0.44
N ALA A 66 -1.62 -13.66 -1.75
CA ALA A 66 -2.60 -14.07 -2.75
C ALA A 66 -1.92 -14.91 -3.83
N ALA A 67 -2.60 -15.98 -4.26
CA ALA A 67 -2.19 -16.77 -5.43
C ALA A 67 -3.04 -16.38 -6.65
N TYR A 68 -2.40 -16.29 -7.82
CA TYR A 68 -3.07 -15.97 -9.09
C TYR A 68 -3.38 -17.23 -9.91
N ALA A 69 -2.68 -18.32 -9.64
CA ALA A 69 -2.96 -19.64 -10.20
C ALA A 69 -2.77 -20.75 -9.17
N ALA A 70 -3.44 -21.89 -9.38
CA ALA A 70 -3.33 -23.06 -8.49
C ALA A 70 -1.88 -23.60 -8.40
N SER A 71 -1.07 -23.40 -9.44
CA SER A 71 0.35 -23.77 -9.45
C SER A 71 1.19 -22.96 -8.46
N GLU A 72 0.71 -21.80 -8.01
CA GLU A 72 1.44 -20.88 -7.13
C GLU A 72 1.06 -21.01 -5.66
N THR A 73 -0.12 -21.59 -5.38
CA THR A 73 -0.70 -21.73 -4.04
C THR A 73 0.30 -22.28 -3.03
N ALA A 74 1.04 -23.34 -3.37
CA ALA A 74 2.01 -23.95 -2.47
C ALA A 74 3.18 -23.00 -2.12
N ALA A 75 3.71 -22.28 -3.11
CA ALA A 75 4.82 -21.35 -2.90
C ALA A 75 4.39 -20.12 -2.08
N VAL A 76 3.22 -19.55 -2.38
CA VAL A 76 2.66 -18.41 -1.63
C VAL A 76 2.34 -18.81 -0.19
N ARG A 77 1.75 -20.00 0.02
CA ARG A 77 1.49 -20.56 1.35
C ARG A 77 2.76 -20.70 2.17
N ALA A 78 3.82 -21.28 1.60
CA ALA A 78 5.08 -21.46 2.30
C ALA A 78 5.68 -20.11 2.77
N ARG A 79 5.57 -19.06 1.94
CA ARG A 79 6.00 -17.70 2.31
C ARG A 79 5.16 -17.11 3.43
N LEU A 80 3.83 -17.25 3.36
CA LEU A 80 2.91 -16.80 4.40
C LEU A 80 3.21 -17.50 5.73
N GLU A 81 3.33 -18.83 5.71
CA GLU A 81 3.63 -19.63 6.91
C GLU A 81 4.98 -19.26 7.51
N ALA A 82 6.01 -19.03 6.68
CA ALA A 82 7.30 -18.54 7.14
C ALA A 82 7.19 -17.17 7.84
N CYS A 83 6.40 -16.25 7.28
CA CYS A 83 6.15 -14.95 7.90
C CYS A 83 5.40 -15.09 9.24
N SER A 84 4.34 -15.89 9.27
CA SER A 84 3.53 -16.12 10.48
C SER A 84 4.31 -16.83 11.58
N ALA A 85 5.23 -17.72 11.22
CA ALA A 85 6.07 -18.46 12.16
C ALA A 85 7.31 -17.68 12.65
N GLY A 86 7.54 -16.45 12.16
CA GLY A 86 8.74 -15.70 12.53
C GLY A 86 10.02 -16.10 11.77
N GLY A 87 9.90 -16.98 10.77
CA GLY A 87 11.04 -17.62 10.09
C GLY A 87 11.50 -16.93 8.81
N ALA A 88 10.72 -15.99 8.26
CA ALA A 88 11.12 -15.27 7.05
C ALA A 88 12.21 -14.21 7.33
N VAL A 89 12.92 -13.79 6.28
CA VAL A 89 13.96 -12.76 6.42
C VAL A 89 13.35 -11.43 6.87
N ILE A 90 12.17 -11.09 6.35
CA ILE A 90 11.40 -9.90 6.74
C ILE A 90 11.08 -9.89 8.23
N ASN A 91 10.86 -11.04 8.88
CA ASN A 91 10.64 -11.07 10.34
C ASN A 91 11.86 -10.53 11.09
N ARG A 92 13.05 -10.94 10.69
CA ARG A 92 14.30 -10.50 11.32
C ARG A 92 14.59 -9.03 11.03
N ILE A 93 14.33 -8.59 9.79
CA ILE A 93 14.47 -7.18 9.40
C ILE A 93 13.48 -6.32 10.21
N ALA A 94 12.20 -6.69 10.25
CA ALA A 94 11.17 -5.99 11.01
C ALA A 94 11.52 -5.93 12.51
N GLN A 95 11.91 -7.05 13.11
CA GLN A 95 12.32 -7.11 14.51
C GLN A 95 13.52 -6.20 14.79
N GLY A 96 14.55 -6.24 13.95
CA GLY A 96 15.76 -5.41 14.10
C GLY A 96 15.48 -3.90 14.03
N ASN A 97 14.42 -3.51 13.32
CA ASN A 97 14.01 -2.11 13.15
C ASN A 97 12.84 -1.72 14.07
N GLY A 98 12.42 -2.59 14.98
CA GLY A 98 11.28 -2.35 15.88
C GLY A 98 9.96 -2.15 15.14
N ALA A 99 9.77 -2.80 14.00
CA ALA A 99 8.53 -2.82 13.23
C ALA A 99 7.70 -4.06 13.55
N GLY A 100 6.39 -3.88 13.71
CA GLY A 100 5.43 -4.97 13.71
C GLY A 100 5.33 -5.57 12.30
N LEU A 101 5.07 -6.87 12.21
CA LEU A 101 4.82 -7.55 10.95
C LEU A 101 3.51 -8.33 11.04
N GLU A 102 2.66 -8.16 10.04
CA GLU A 102 1.39 -8.85 9.87
C GLU A 102 1.33 -9.42 8.47
N ALA A 103 0.99 -10.71 8.37
CA ALA A 103 0.82 -11.38 7.09
C ALA A 103 -0.60 -11.95 7.01
N PHE A 104 -1.30 -11.61 5.93
CA PHE A 104 -2.73 -11.86 5.75
C PHE A 104 -2.97 -12.88 4.63
N ASP A 105 -3.75 -13.93 4.91
CA ASP A 105 -4.21 -14.90 3.92
C ASP A 105 -5.43 -14.35 3.16
N LEU A 106 -5.32 -14.21 1.84
CA LEU A 106 -6.42 -13.78 0.97
C LEU A 106 -7.05 -14.94 0.19
N ALA A 107 -7.33 -16.02 0.91
CA ALA A 107 -7.86 -17.27 0.39
C ALA A 107 -6.97 -17.86 -0.72
N ILE A 108 -5.70 -18.10 -0.39
CA ILE A 108 -4.65 -18.60 -1.29
C ILE A 108 -5.03 -19.95 -1.94
N ASP A 109 -5.86 -20.77 -1.27
CA ASP A 109 -6.37 -22.05 -1.79
C ASP A 109 -7.44 -21.92 -2.89
N ARG A 110 -7.97 -20.71 -3.08
CA ARG A 110 -9.06 -20.44 -4.03
C ARG A 110 -8.67 -19.26 -4.90
N PRO A 111 -7.69 -19.40 -5.80
CA PRO A 111 -7.27 -18.32 -6.68
C PRO A 111 -8.46 -17.80 -7.49
N GLY A 112 -8.45 -16.49 -7.77
CA GLY A 112 -9.50 -15.82 -8.51
C GLY A 112 -9.50 -16.15 -10.01
N GLY A 113 -10.13 -15.27 -10.80
CA GLY A 113 -9.95 -15.29 -12.25
C GLY A 113 -8.56 -14.84 -12.67
N ASP A 114 -8.21 -15.14 -13.92
CA ASP A 114 -6.88 -14.82 -14.48
C ASP A 114 -6.71 -13.33 -14.84
N GLY A 115 -7.81 -12.58 -14.90
CA GLY A 115 -7.85 -11.19 -15.36
C GLY A 115 -7.56 -11.03 -16.86
N ILE A 116 -7.56 -12.13 -17.61
CA ILE A 116 -7.32 -12.17 -19.06
C ILE A 116 -8.61 -12.59 -19.75
N THR A 117 -9.11 -13.78 -19.43
CA THR A 117 -10.33 -14.36 -20.01
C THR A 117 -11.58 -14.04 -19.19
N LYS A 118 -11.41 -13.82 -17.88
CA LYS A 118 -12.48 -13.47 -16.94
C LYS A 118 -11.96 -12.50 -15.88
N PRO A 119 -12.84 -11.70 -15.25
CA PRO A 119 -12.46 -10.84 -14.13
C PRO A 119 -11.73 -11.60 -13.02
N ALA A 120 -10.72 -10.95 -12.41
CA ALA A 120 -9.98 -11.55 -11.30
C ALA A 120 -10.87 -11.86 -10.10
N MET A 121 -11.90 -11.05 -9.85
CA MET A 121 -12.90 -11.29 -8.81
C MET A 121 -14.23 -10.59 -9.15
N SER A 122 -15.30 -10.93 -8.45
CA SER A 122 -16.56 -10.16 -8.52
C SER A 122 -16.44 -8.82 -7.77
N GLU A 123 -17.36 -7.89 -8.05
CA GLU A 123 -17.40 -6.60 -7.33
C GLU A 123 -17.58 -6.78 -5.82
N LYS A 124 -18.45 -7.70 -5.42
CA LYS A 124 -18.68 -8.01 -4.00
C LYS A 124 -17.43 -8.57 -3.33
N GLU A 125 -16.70 -9.46 -4.01
CA GLU A 125 -15.42 -9.98 -3.50
C GLU A 125 -14.35 -8.89 -3.43
N CYS A 126 -14.28 -8.00 -4.43
CA CYS A 126 -13.37 -6.86 -4.42
C CYS A 126 -13.62 -5.96 -3.20
N ALA A 127 -14.86 -5.52 -3.00
CA ALA A 127 -15.23 -4.69 -1.87
C ALA A 127 -15.00 -5.38 -0.52
N ALA A 128 -15.33 -6.68 -0.40
CA ALA A 128 -15.08 -7.45 0.82
C ALA A 128 -13.58 -7.60 1.10
N THR A 129 -12.76 -7.78 0.06
CA THR A 129 -11.30 -7.89 0.18
C THR A 129 -10.68 -6.55 0.57
N MET A 130 -11.18 -5.44 0.01
CA MET A 130 -10.81 -4.09 0.46
C MET A 130 -11.14 -3.89 1.94
N ALA A 131 -12.35 -4.25 2.37
CA ALA A 131 -12.74 -4.16 3.78
C ALA A 131 -11.83 -5.01 4.69
N PHE A 132 -11.46 -6.22 4.26
CA PHE A 132 -10.52 -7.06 4.98
C PHE A 132 -9.11 -6.44 5.09
N GLY A 133 -8.64 -5.77 4.03
CA GLY A 133 -7.36 -5.05 4.07
C GLY A 133 -7.31 -3.88 5.06
N MET A 134 -8.46 -3.37 5.52
CA MET A 134 -8.49 -2.35 6.56
C MET A 134 -7.98 -2.87 7.92
N GLU A 135 -7.95 -4.19 8.11
CA GLU A 135 -7.46 -4.84 9.34
C GLU A 135 -5.99 -4.52 9.64
N ALA A 136 -5.19 -4.13 8.64
CA ALA A 136 -3.82 -3.65 8.85
C ALA A 136 -3.72 -2.43 9.79
N LEU A 137 -4.83 -1.73 10.03
CA LEU A 137 -4.90 -0.58 10.94
C LEU A 137 -5.39 -0.99 12.34
N ALA A 138 -5.74 -2.26 12.59
CA ALA A 138 -6.24 -2.71 13.90
C ALA A 138 -5.23 -2.46 15.02
N LYS A 139 -3.94 -2.62 14.72
CA LYS A 139 -2.83 -2.28 15.62
C LYS A 139 -2.45 -0.81 15.57
N GLN A 140 -3.29 0.08 15.02
CA GLN A 140 -3.14 1.55 15.01
C GLN A 140 -1.72 2.06 14.66
N PRO A 141 -1.09 1.58 13.57
CA PRO A 141 0.27 2.00 13.23
C PRO A 141 0.42 3.51 13.12
N ASP A 142 1.57 4.05 13.53
CA ASP A 142 1.93 5.45 13.25
C ASP A 142 2.70 5.61 11.92
N LEU A 143 3.07 4.49 11.31
CA LEU A 143 3.55 4.36 9.94
C LEU A 143 3.16 2.97 9.42
N LEU A 144 2.46 2.90 8.29
CA LEU A 144 2.05 1.64 7.69
C LEU A 144 2.88 1.33 6.44
N ILE A 145 3.41 0.12 6.32
CA ILE A 145 4.16 -0.36 5.17
C ILE A 145 3.32 -1.44 4.49
N LEU A 146 3.04 -1.28 3.20
CA LEU A 146 2.15 -2.17 2.45
C LEU A 146 2.94 -2.92 1.37
N GLY A 147 2.80 -4.25 1.37
CA GLY A 147 3.41 -5.14 0.37
C GLY A 147 2.58 -6.39 0.10
N ALA A 148 3.04 -7.21 -0.85
CA ALA A 148 2.34 -8.43 -1.26
C ALA A 148 3.27 -9.65 -1.33
N LEU A 149 2.74 -10.82 -0.98
CA LEU A 149 3.43 -12.11 -1.03
C LEU A 149 3.00 -12.95 -2.25
N SER A 150 2.82 -12.30 -3.41
CA SER A 150 2.35 -12.93 -4.66
C SER A 150 3.45 -13.14 -5.71
N GLY A 151 4.64 -12.58 -5.51
CA GLY A 151 5.79 -12.75 -6.40
C GLY A 151 5.56 -12.25 -7.83
N ALA A 152 6.17 -12.92 -8.81
CA ALA A 152 6.14 -12.52 -10.21
C ALA A 152 4.73 -12.47 -10.81
N ALA A 153 3.82 -13.33 -10.34
CA ALA A 153 2.43 -13.36 -10.81
C ALA A 153 1.66 -12.10 -10.42
N GLY A 154 1.87 -11.63 -9.18
CA GLY A 154 1.35 -10.35 -8.71
C GLY A 154 1.90 -9.17 -9.50
N ALA A 155 3.21 -9.15 -9.78
CA ALA A 155 3.83 -8.12 -10.61
C ALA A 155 3.25 -8.11 -12.05
N ALA A 156 2.98 -9.28 -12.63
CA ALA A 156 2.34 -9.37 -13.94
C ALA A 156 0.88 -8.87 -13.91
N ALA A 157 0.12 -9.17 -12.85
CA ALA A 157 -1.23 -8.65 -12.67
C ALA A 157 -1.24 -7.13 -12.46
N ALA A 158 -0.29 -6.60 -11.69
CA ALA A 158 -0.07 -5.16 -11.54
C ALA A 158 0.16 -4.48 -12.90
N GLY A 159 0.96 -5.08 -13.78
CA GLY A 159 1.15 -4.61 -15.16
C GLY A 159 -0.16 -4.56 -15.97
N ARG A 160 -0.99 -5.62 -15.88
CA ARG A 160 -2.30 -5.66 -16.57
C ARG A 160 -3.26 -4.59 -16.04
N LEU A 161 -3.27 -4.38 -14.72
CA LEU A 161 -4.08 -3.33 -14.09
C LEU A 161 -3.67 -1.96 -14.61
N LEU A 162 -2.36 -1.66 -14.64
CA LEU A 162 -1.85 -0.37 -15.12
C LEU A 162 -2.21 -0.12 -16.59
N THR A 163 -2.07 -1.14 -17.44
CA THR A 163 -2.50 -1.05 -18.85
C THR A 163 -4.00 -0.75 -18.95
N ALA A 164 -4.85 -1.41 -18.16
CA ALA A 164 -6.28 -1.12 -18.19
C ALA A 164 -6.61 0.31 -17.74
N LEU A 165 -5.88 0.86 -16.76
CA LEU A 165 -6.01 2.26 -16.33
C LEU A 165 -5.57 3.25 -17.44
N GLU A 166 -4.49 2.93 -18.16
CA GLU A 166 -4.02 3.71 -19.30
C GLU A 166 -5.01 3.70 -20.48
N GLU A 167 -5.70 2.58 -20.67
CA GLU A 167 -6.78 2.42 -21.66
C GLU A 167 -8.10 3.08 -21.24
N GLY A 168 -8.17 3.68 -20.05
CA GLY A 168 -9.34 4.41 -19.57
C GLY A 168 -10.42 3.54 -18.90
N THR A 169 -10.09 2.31 -18.50
CA THR A 169 -10.99 1.48 -17.68
C THR A 169 -11.24 2.19 -16.35
N PRO A 170 -12.48 2.28 -15.86
CA PRO A 170 -12.76 2.91 -14.57
C PRO A 170 -11.92 2.27 -13.45
N PRO A 171 -11.34 3.04 -12.50
CA PRO A 171 -10.26 2.51 -11.68
C PRO A 171 -10.63 1.32 -10.79
N LEU A 172 -11.84 1.32 -10.22
CA LEU A 172 -12.34 0.21 -9.40
C LEU A 172 -12.70 -1.03 -10.25
N ASP A 173 -13.11 -0.83 -11.50
CA ASP A 173 -13.31 -1.92 -12.46
C ASP A 173 -11.97 -2.51 -12.90
N ALA A 174 -10.95 -1.69 -13.16
CA ALA A 174 -9.60 -2.16 -13.47
C ALA A 174 -9.00 -2.98 -12.32
N LEU A 175 -9.19 -2.52 -11.07
CA LEU A 175 -8.77 -3.24 -9.86
C LEU A 175 -9.48 -4.59 -9.73
N ARG A 176 -10.81 -4.63 -9.96
CA ARG A 176 -11.63 -5.85 -9.93
C ARG A 176 -11.24 -6.84 -11.05
N ASP A 177 -11.05 -6.33 -12.27
CA ASP A 177 -10.96 -7.16 -13.46
C ASP A 177 -9.53 -7.65 -13.71
N LYS A 178 -8.53 -6.79 -13.51
CA LYS A 178 -7.12 -7.04 -13.88
C LYS A 178 -6.19 -7.20 -12.69
N GLY A 179 -6.61 -6.73 -11.52
CA GLY A 179 -5.83 -6.84 -10.30
C GLY A 179 -5.85 -8.24 -9.69
N GLY A 180 -5.75 -8.29 -8.37
CA GLY A 180 -5.83 -9.50 -7.56
C GLY A 180 -6.18 -9.13 -6.12
N ARG A 181 -6.42 -10.15 -5.29
CA ARG A 181 -6.93 -9.92 -3.94
C ARG A 181 -5.94 -9.12 -3.08
N ASP A 182 -4.64 -9.33 -3.28
CA ASP A 182 -3.59 -8.54 -2.63
C ASP A 182 -3.71 -7.04 -2.96
N MET A 183 -3.87 -6.67 -4.22
CA MET A 183 -4.08 -5.28 -4.63
C MET A 183 -5.39 -4.70 -4.10
N ALA A 184 -6.48 -5.49 -4.09
CA ALA A 184 -7.74 -5.06 -3.49
C ALA A 184 -7.59 -4.81 -1.98
N ALA A 185 -6.94 -5.72 -1.25
CA ALA A 185 -6.69 -5.55 0.18
C ALA A 185 -5.79 -4.33 0.45
N ILE A 186 -4.71 -4.15 -0.32
CA ILE A 186 -3.85 -2.97 -0.21
C ILE A 186 -4.63 -1.68 -0.48
N ALA A 187 -5.51 -1.65 -1.48
CA ALA A 187 -6.35 -0.47 -1.74
C ALA A 187 -7.25 -0.13 -0.54
N GLY A 188 -7.84 -1.15 0.09
CA GLY A 188 -8.59 -0.99 1.33
C GLY A 188 -7.76 -0.46 2.49
N ALA A 189 -6.55 -0.99 2.68
CA ALA A 189 -5.61 -0.54 3.70
C ALA A 189 -5.21 0.94 3.49
N ILE A 190 -4.97 1.36 2.24
CA ILE A 190 -4.65 2.76 1.90
C ILE A 190 -5.82 3.67 2.27
N LEU A 191 -7.07 3.29 1.94
CA LEU A 191 -8.28 4.07 2.28
C LEU A 191 -8.50 4.18 3.80
N ALA A 192 -8.29 3.08 4.53
CA ALA A 192 -8.39 3.08 5.99
C ALA A 192 -7.30 3.97 6.61
N ALA A 193 -6.05 3.82 6.17
CA ALA A 193 -4.95 4.68 6.60
C ALA A 193 -5.23 6.15 6.27
N ARG A 194 -5.84 6.44 5.12
CA ARG A 194 -6.18 7.81 4.71
C ARG A 194 -7.21 8.45 5.65
N SER A 195 -8.21 7.66 6.05
CA SER A 195 -9.26 8.05 7.00
C SER A 195 -8.69 8.31 8.40
N GLN A 196 -7.66 7.56 8.79
CA GLN A 196 -6.98 7.69 10.09
C GLN A 196 -5.78 8.65 10.07
N GLN A 197 -5.52 9.31 8.93
CA GLN A 197 -4.35 10.16 8.69
C GLN A 197 -3.00 9.44 8.93
N THR A 198 -2.95 8.11 8.79
CA THR A 198 -1.72 7.32 8.98
C THR A 198 -0.83 7.40 7.74
N PRO A 199 0.43 7.86 7.82
CA PRO A 199 1.33 7.83 6.68
C PRO A 199 1.61 6.39 6.19
N VAL A 200 1.69 6.21 4.87
CA VAL A 200 1.87 4.90 4.22
C VAL A 200 3.14 4.85 3.38
N LEU A 201 3.90 3.77 3.49
CA LEU A 201 4.95 3.38 2.56
C LEU A 201 4.44 2.29 1.62
N LEU A 202 4.56 2.54 0.32
CA LEU A 202 4.26 1.58 -0.74
C LEU A 202 5.53 0.80 -1.06
N ASP A 203 5.45 -0.53 -0.96
CA ASP A 203 6.56 -1.45 -1.22
C ASP A 203 6.14 -2.50 -2.28
N GLY A 204 6.84 -2.48 -3.41
CA GLY A 204 6.63 -3.41 -4.53
C GLY A 204 5.54 -3.01 -5.54
N ALA A 205 5.47 -3.77 -6.63
CA ALA A 205 4.61 -3.50 -7.78
C ALA A 205 3.11 -3.54 -7.43
N CYS A 206 2.67 -4.52 -6.64
CA CYS A 206 1.26 -4.66 -6.26
C CYS A 206 0.76 -3.45 -5.44
N ALA A 207 1.58 -2.96 -4.50
CA ALA A 207 1.22 -1.81 -3.69
C ALA A 207 1.12 -0.53 -4.53
N LEU A 208 2.08 -0.33 -5.43
CA LEU A 208 2.07 0.80 -6.36
C LEU A 208 0.90 0.75 -7.35
N ALA A 209 0.55 -0.42 -7.90
CA ALA A 209 -0.57 -0.58 -8.81
C ALA A 209 -1.93 -0.35 -8.12
N ALA A 210 -2.10 -0.84 -6.89
CA ALA A 210 -3.27 -0.54 -6.07
C ALA A 210 -3.39 0.97 -5.80
N ALA A 211 -2.28 1.62 -5.44
CA ALA A 211 -2.23 3.07 -5.26
C ALA A 211 -2.54 3.83 -6.56
N ALA A 212 -2.11 3.33 -7.72
CA ALA A 212 -2.40 3.92 -9.03
C ALA A 212 -3.92 3.94 -9.33
N ALA A 213 -4.62 2.83 -9.07
CA ALA A 213 -6.08 2.80 -9.20
C ALA A 213 -6.76 3.82 -8.28
N LEU A 214 -6.30 3.95 -7.03
CA LEU A 214 -6.85 4.95 -6.10
C LEU A 214 -6.50 6.39 -6.51
N HIS A 215 -5.30 6.62 -7.04
CA HIS A 215 -4.88 7.92 -7.53
C HIS A 215 -5.75 8.41 -8.70
N ASP A 216 -6.05 7.53 -9.65
CA ASP A 216 -6.92 7.82 -10.78
C ASP A 216 -8.37 8.05 -10.36
N LEU A 217 -8.81 7.41 -9.27
CA LEU A 217 -10.13 7.64 -8.69
C LEU A 217 -10.19 9.04 -8.06
N HIS A 218 -9.21 9.39 -7.22
CA HIS A 218 -9.02 10.74 -6.71
C HIS A 218 -7.58 10.92 -6.17
N PRO A 219 -6.77 11.87 -6.67
CA PRO A 219 -5.36 12.02 -6.27
C PRO A 219 -5.15 12.23 -4.76
N GLY A 220 -6.10 12.86 -4.08
CA GLY A 220 -6.05 13.10 -2.64
C GLY A 220 -6.10 11.85 -1.76
N ILE A 221 -6.47 10.69 -2.32
CA ILE A 221 -6.49 9.41 -1.58
C ILE A 221 -5.09 9.01 -1.16
N ILE A 222 -4.09 9.17 -2.05
CA ILE A 222 -2.72 8.71 -1.83
C ILE A 222 -1.77 9.82 -1.35
N ALA A 223 -2.30 10.97 -0.95
CA ALA A 223 -1.49 12.12 -0.51
C ALA A 223 -0.62 11.79 0.73
N HIS A 224 -1.06 10.82 1.53
CA HIS A 224 -0.36 10.25 2.69
C HIS A 224 0.62 9.12 2.33
N CYS A 225 0.70 8.71 1.07
CA CYS A 225 1.60 7.65 0.62
C CYS A 225 2.97 8.21 0.18
N ARG A 226 4.03 7.43 0.42
CA ARG A 226 5.36 7.59 -0.20
C ARG A 226 5.86 6.24 -0.71
N LEU A 227 6.73 6.29 -1.71
CA LEU A 227 7.38 5.08 -2.24
C LEU A 227 8.61 4.76 -1.40
N ALA A 228 8.74 3.53 -0.91
CA ALA A 228 9.84 3.13 -0.03
C ALA A 228 11.20 3.10 -0.74
N GLU A 229 11.30 2.40 -1.86
CA GLU A 229 12.55 2.18 -2.60
C GLU A 229 12.30 2.42 -4.09
N ARG A 230 13.38 2.65 -4.85
CA ARG A 230 13.33 2.71 -6.30
C ARG A 230 12.54 1.50 -6.85
N PRO A 231 11.60 1.72 -7.79
CA PRO A 231 10.81 0.61 -8.29
C PRO A 231 11.68 -0.38 -9.09
N HIS A 232 11.44 -1.67 -8.87
CA HIS A 232 12.06 -2.78 -9.59
C HIS A 232 11.05 -3.43 -10.54
N GLY A 233 11.47 -3.65 -11.79
CA GLY A 233 10.60 -4.16 -12.85
C GLY A 233 9.71 -3.09 -13.51
N GLU A 234 9.17 -3.46 -14.68
CA GLU A 234 8.42 -2.55 -15.55
C GLU A 234 7.14 -2.02 -14.90
N ALA A 235 6.35 -2.90 -14.28
CA ALA A 235 5.07 -2.53 -13.66
C ALA A 235 5.25 -1.54 -12.50
N ALA A 236 6.22 -1.79 -11.61
CA ALA A 236 6.50 -0.86 -10.51
C ALA A 236 7.00 0.48 -11.03
N ALA A 237 7.86 0.50 -12.06
CA ALA A 237 8.39 1.73 -12.64
C ALA A 237 7.27 2.58 -13.28
N ARG A 238 6.42 1.95 -14.09
CA ARG A 238 5.24 2.60 -14.70
C ARG A 238 4.29 3.17 -13.64
N ALA A 239 4.01 2.40 -12.59
CA ALA A 239 3.14 2.87 -11.51
C ALA A 239 3.76 4.05 -10.74
N ALA A 240 5.05 4.00 -10.40
CA ALA A 240 5.74 5.09 -9.71
C ALA A 240 5.75 6.38 -10.54
N GLU A 241 5.95 6.28 -11.86
CA GLU A 241 5.87 7.41 -12.79
C GLU A 241 4.46 8.00 -12.83
N ARG A 242 3.43 7.15 -12.97
CA ARG A 242 2.02 7.58 -12.96
C ARG A 242 1.66 8.32 -11.67
N LEU A 243 2.13 7.81 -10.53
CA LEU A 243 1.88 8.40 -9.21
C LEU A 243 2.75 9.62 -8.91
N ARG A 244 3.77 9.90 -9.73
CA ARG A 244 4.76 10.97 -9.52
C ARG A 244 5.42 10.90 -8.13
N LEU A 245 5.62 9.68 -7.61
CA LEU A 245 6.25 9.46 -6.31
C LEU A 245 7.77 9.33 -6.47
N THR A 246 8.51 10.11 -5.69
CA THR A 246 9.95 9.94 -5.55
C THR A 246 10.24 8.88 -4.47
N PRO A 247 11.06 7.86 -4.75
CA PRO A 247 11.38 6.81 -3.79
C PRO A 247 12.21 7.34 -2.61
N LEU A 248 11.93 6.90 -1.38
CA LEU A 248 12.68 7.26 -0.17
C LEU A 248 14.12 6.77 -0.23
N LEU A 249 14.33 5.55 -0.72
CA LEU A 249 15.63 4.90 -0.81
C LEU A 249 16.00 4.58 -2.27
N THR A 250 17.29 4.35 -2.49
CA THR A 250 17.84 3.78 -3.74
C THR A 250 19.00 2.87 -3.37
N ILE A 251 18.67 1.75 -2.73
CA ILE A 251 19.63 0.78 -2.17
C ILE A 251 19.69 -0.54 -2.95
N GLY A 252 18.81 -0.76 -3.93
CA GLY A 252 18.89 -1.92 -4.83
C GLY A 252 18.48 -3.25 -4.20
N LEU A 253 17.50 -3.21 -3.29
CA LEU A 253 16.83 -4.42 -2.81
C LEU A 253 16.00 -5.02 -3.95
N ASP A 254 16.14 -6.32 -4.19
CA ASP A 254 15.30 -7.01 -5.16
C ASP A 254 13.88 -7.27 -4.62
N ASP A 255 12.97 -7.69 -5.49
CA ASP A 255 11.59 -8.05 -5.14
C ASP A 255 11.48 -9.37 -4.34
N GLY A 256 12.61 -9.91 -3.85
CA GLY A 256 12.67 -11.19 -3.15
C GLY A 256 11.97 -11.16 -1.80
N GLU A 257 12.10 -10.06 -1.06
CA GLU A 257 11.61 -9.94 0.31
C GLU A 257 10.63 -8.75 0.47
N ALA A 258 9.34 -9.03 0.26
CA ALA A 258 8.29 -8.03 0.34
C ALA A 258 8.29 -7.31 1.71
N GLY A 259 8.21 -5.97 1.68
CA GLY A 259 8.21 -5.14 2.88
C GLY A 259 9.61 -4.73 3.38
N ALA A 260 10.69 -5.35 2.88
CA ALA A 260 12.04 -5.08 3.38
C ALA A 260 12.50 -3.66 3.09
N ALA A 261 12.17 -3.12 1.91
CA ALA A 261 12.46 -1.74 1.56
C ALA A 261 11.71 -0.75 2.44
N GLY A 262 10.42 -1.02 2.70
CA GLY A 262 9.61 -0.21 3.60
C GLY A 262 10.16 -0.21 5.04
N VAL A 263 10.60 -1.37 5.54
CA VAL A 263 11.23 -1.44 6.87
C VAL A 263 12.56 -0.70 6.91
N ALA A 264 13.42 -0.85 5.89
CA ALA A 264 14.68 -0.13 5.82
C ALA A 264 14.47 1.40 5.80
N ALA A 265 13.39 1.88 5.17
CA ALA A 265 13.03 3.29 5.15
C ALA A 265 12.60 3.83 6.53
N VAL A 266 12.21 2.98 7.48
CA VAL A 266 11.79 3.41 8.84
C VAL A 266 12.92 4.17 9.52
N ASP A 267 14.15 3.67 9.49
CA ASP A 267 15.27 4.32 10.17
C ASP A 267 15.67 5.64 9.50
N PHE A 268 15.57 5.71 8.16
CA PHE A 268 15.70 6.97 7.43
C PHE A 268 14.64 7.99 7.89
N ILE A 269 13.38 7.56 8.02
CA ILE A 269 12.28 8.43 8.47
C ILE A 269 12.48 8.86 9.92
N ARG A 270 12.92 7.97 10.81
CA ARG A 270 13.22 8.31 12.20
C ARG A 270 14.34 9.34 12.28
N ALA A 271 15.41 9.16 11.50
CA ALA A 271 16.48 10.15 11.41
C ALA A 271 15.98 11.49 10.88
N ALA A 272 15.11 11.49 9.87
CA ALA A 272 14.45 12.69 9.37
C ALA A 272 13.62 13.39 10.45
N CYS A 273 12.85 12.65 11.24
CA CYS A 273 12.06 13.20 12.33
C CYS A 273 12.90 13.92 13.41
N LEU A 274 14.18 13.57 13.56
CA LEU A 274 15.10 14.26 14.48
C LEU A 274 15.56 15.64 13.98
N SER A 275 15.28 15.99 12.71
CA SER A 275 15.60 17.32 12.18
C SER A 275 14.67 18.44 12.69
N VAL A 276 13.75 18.11 13.59
CA VAL A 276 12.86 19.08 14.24
C VAL A 276 13.50 19.52 15.55
N VAL A 277 14.16 20.69 15.54
CA VAL A 277 15.06 21.12 16.63
C VAL A 277 14.39 22.11 17.61
N ARG A 278 13.11 22.44 17.42
CA ARG A 278 12.39 23.46 18.21
C ARG A 278 11.29 22.92 19.10
#